data_AF-A0A537KYK3-F1
#
_entry.id   AF-A0A537KYK3-F1
#
_cell.length_a   1.000
_cell.length_b   1.000
_cell.length_c   1.000
_cell.angle_alpha   90.00
_cell.angle_beta   90.00
_cell.angle_gamma   90.00
#
_symmetry.space_group_name_H-M   'P 1'
#
loop_
_entity.id
_entity.type
_entity.pdbx_description
1 polymer ?
#
loop_
_entity_poly.entity_id
_entity_poly.type
_entity_poly.pdbx_seq_one_letter_code
_entity_poly.pdbx_strand_id
1 'polypeptide(L)'
;MPEDTKGQGGAFPFPESASLLSEDELRLLRQRAGQAATPKKGPAGKSVEPPAPVDVSSLSPEKQQELASISEALKAVQGPGLSAFLKGQAPAEDKSADAAKDAPPEQASQTGALNERCRRCGWHGPYAIEATEQDKLAFVAAVCGEGRFIKAFEAYGGKLVISFRTLETDEADWCSRRAYKDVKDGLAVTYEDFGMRFVDYKMALSLERVVPSGGPPLLLGKETDDFLEKNATGIGEPEIAVFNRLAQIKKKAPLNKENVWRVARKLFDRFLGLTGLLEERSEDPDFFSPAAD
;
A
#
# COMPACT_ATOMS: atom_id res chain seq x y z
N MET A 1 19.15 -41.68 -37.57
CA MET A 1 19.04 -40.26 -37.94
C MET A 1 17.64 -39.84 -37.56
N PRO A 2 17.43 -39.24 -36.37
CA PRO A 2 16.10 -38.99 -35.84
C PRO A 2 15.52 -37.67 -36.34
N GLU A 3 14.21 -37.62 -36.27
CA GLU A 3 13.25 -36.71 -36.88
C GLU A 3 13.20 -35.31 -36.23
N ASP A 4 12.99 -34.30 -37.07
CA ASP A 4 12.64 -32.93 -36.70
C ASP A 4 11.28 -32.89 -35.98
N THR A 5 11.29 -32.64 -34.68
CA THR A 5 10.09 -32.31 -33.91
C THR A 5 9.96 -30.78 -33.78
N LYS A 6 9.12 -30.20 -34.63
CA LYS A 6 8.54 -28.86 -34.43
C LYS A 6 7.73 -28.86 -33.13
N GLY A 7 8.25 -28.19 -32.11
CA GLY A 7 7.52 -27.88 -30.88
C GLY A 7 6.33 -26.98 -31.17
N GLN A 8 5.14 -27.48 -30.87
CA GLN A 8 3.87 -26.77 -30.90
C GLN A 8 3.89 -25.67 -29.81
N GLY A 9 3.93 -24.41 -30.24
CA GLY A 9 3.58 -23.28 -29.38
C GLY A 9 2.06 -23.19 -29.28
N GLY A 10 1.50 -23.72 -28.19
CA GLY A 10 0.10 -23.58 -27.87
C GLY A 10 -0.24 -22.12 -27.56
N ALA A 11 -0.79 -21.41 -28.54
CA ALA A 11 -1.50 -20.16 -28.32
C ALA A 11 -2.77 -20.48 -27.52
N PHE A 12 -2.88 -19.95 -26.30
CA PHE A 12 -4.15 -19.95 -25.58
C PHE A 12 -5.03 -18.78 -26.06
N PRO A 13 -6.36 -18.99 -26.13
CA PRO A 13 -7.29 -18.09 -26.77
C PRO A 13 -7.61 -16.91 -25.83
N PHE A 14 -7.40 -15.70 -26.32
CA PHE A 14 -8.17 -14.56 -25.82
C PHE A 14 -9.66 -14.82 -26.10
N PRO A 15 -10.61 -14.33 -25.29
CA PRO A 15 -12.02 -14.40 -25.65
C PRO A 15 -12.23 -13.73 -27.02
N GLU A 16 -12.63 -14.52 -28.02
CA GLU A 16 -13.02 -14.13 -29.39
C GLU A 16 -14.34 -13.32 -29.41
N SER A 17 -14.47 -12.35 -28.51
CA SER A 17 -15.55 -11.35 -28.53
C SER A 17 -15.04 -9.94 -28.24
N ALA A 18 -13.76 -9.67 -28.49
CA ALA A 18 -13.34 -8.35 -28.90
C ALA A 18 -13.54 -8.25 -30.42
N SER A 19 -14.79 -8.11 -30.85
CA SER A 19 -15.11 -7.71 -32.22
C SER A 19 -14.31 -6.44 -32.52
N LEU A 20 -13.30 -6.57 -33.38
CA LEU A 20 -12.72 -5.43 -34.08
C LEU A 20 -13.91 -4.70 -34.71
N LEU A 21 -14.19 -3.50 -34.21
CA LEU A 21 -15.23 -2.64 -34.76
C LEU A 21 -15.02 -2.60 -36.28
N SER A 22 -16.07 -2.91 -37.03
CA SER A 22 -16.02 -2.85 -38.48
C SER A 22 -15.62 -1.44 -38.92
N GLU A 23 -15.01 -1.28 -40.10
CA GLU A 23 -14.62 0.05 -40.60
C GLU A 23 -15.82 1.01 -40.65
N ASP A 24 -17.04 0.48 -40.84
CA ASP A 24 -18.28 1.25 -40.77
C ASP A 24 -18.64 1.70 -39.34
N GLU A 25 -18.35 0.91 -38.31
CA GLU A 25 -18.53 1.30 -36.90
C GLU A 25 -17.49 2.33 -36.44
N LEU A 26 -16.24 2.19 -36.88
CA LEU A 26 -15.19 3.21 -36.67
C LEU A 26 -15.52 4.53 -37.39
N ARG A 27 -16.15 4.46 -38.57
CA ARG A 27 -16.63 5.62 -39.32
C ARG A 27 -17.82 6.29 -38.63
N LEU A 28 -18.75 5.52 -38.07
CA LEU A 28 -19.87 6.03 -37.28
C LEU A 28 -19.42 6.68 -35.96
N LEU A 29 -18.41 6.12 -35.28
CA LEU A 29 -17.82 6.70 -34.08
C LEU A 29 -17.08 8.02 -34.38
N ARG A 30 -16.38 8.12 -35.52
CA ARG A 30 -15.77 9.39 -35.98
C ARG A 30 -16.82 10.43 -36.37
N GLN A 31 -17.93 10.03 -36.98
CA GLN A 31 -19.05 10.94 -37.26
C GLN A 31 -19.76 11.42 -35.98
N ARG A 32 -19.88 10.57 -34.94
CA ARG A 32 -20.40 10.95 -33.62
C ARG A 32 -19.44 11.85 -32.84
N ALA A 33 -18.14 11.61 -32.92
CA ALA A 33 -17.12 12.47 -32.29
C ALA A 33 -17.04 13.86 -32.96
N GLY A 34 -17.32 13.95 -34.27
CA GLY A 34 -17.42 15.22 -35.00
C GLY A 34 -18.68 16.05 -34.72
N GLN A 35 -19.65 15.51 -33.96
CA GLN A 35 -20.86 16.21 -33.51
C GLN A 35 -20.86 16.47 -32.00
N ALA A 36 -19.67 16.56 -31.38
CA ALA A 36 -19.56 17.05 -30.01
C ALA A 36 -20.10 18.48 -29.92
N ALA A 37 -21.25 18.57 -29.25
CA ALA A 37 -22.05 19.75 -29.04
C ALA A 37 -21.23 20.93 -28.50
N THR A 38 -21.51 22.10 -29.06
CA THR A 38 -21.23 23.40 -28.43
C THR A 38 -21.68 23.38 -26.97
N PRO A 39 -20.87 23.86 -26.01
CA PRO A 39 -21.20 23.79 -24.60
C PRO A 39 -22.42 24.67 -24.30
N LYS A 40 -23.53 24.04 -23.91
CA LYS A 40 -24.67 24.75 -23.32
C LYS A 40 -24.27 25.26 -21.94
N LYS A 41 -24.34 26.58 -21.78
CA LYS A 41 -24.16 27.33 -20.52
C LYS A 41 -25.21 26.88 -19.51
N GLY A 42 -24.82 26.14 -18.47
CA GLY A 42 -25.66 25.83 -17.31
C GLY A 42 -25.86 27.07 -16.41
N PRO A 43 -26.93 27.12 -15.59
CA PRO A 43 -27.18 28.23 -14.70
C PRO A 43 -26.13 28.30 -13.57
N ALA A 44 -25.72 29.52 -13.23
CA ALA A 44 -24.65 29.82 -12.28
C ALA A 44 -24.96 29.27 -10.87
N GLY A 45 -24.24 28.22 -10.48
CA GLY A 45 -24.11 27.80 -9.08
C GLY A 45 -23.19 28.77 -8.33
N LYS A 46 -23.62 29.23 -7.16
CA LYS A 46 -22.83 30.10 -6.28
C LYS A 46 -21.47 29.47 -5.96
N SER A 47 -20.41 30.24 -6.15
CA SER A 47 -19.06 29.91 -5.69
C SER A 47 -19.08 29.77 -4.17
N VAL A 48 -18.69 28.60 -3.67
CA VAL A 48 -18.34 28.41 -2.25
C VAL A 48 -16.86 28.74 -2.17
N GLU A 49 -16.52 29.86 -1.55
CA GLU A 49 -15.14 30.19 -1.20
C GLU A 49 -14.63 29.23 -0.13
N PRO A 50 -13.39 28.71 -0.25
CA PRO A 50 -12.78 27.95 0.83
C PRO A 50 -12.62 28.85 2.08
N PRO A 51 -12.83 28.34 3.30
CA PRO A 51 -12.65 29.13 4.50
C PRO A 51 -11.20 29.60 4.61
N ALA A 52 -11.02 30.88 4.93
CA ALA A 52 -9.70 31.48 5.09
C ALA A 52 -8.88 30.78 6.20
N PRO A 53 -7.55 30.70 6.06
CA PRO A 53 -6.68 30.13 7.09
C PRO A 53 -6.88 30.87 8.41
N VAL A 54 -7.22 30.11 9.46
CA VAL A 54 -7.44 30.66 10.80
C VAL A 54 -6.08 31.00 11.40
N ASP A 55 -5.84 32.28 11.62
CA ASP A 55 -4.63 32.76 12.28
C ASP A 55 -4.64 32.31 13.75
N VAL A 56 -3.71 31.43 14.14
CA VAL A 56 -3.59 30.83 15.48
C VAL A 56 -3.45 31.90 16.56
N SER A 57 -2.99 33.10 16.19
CA SER A 57 -2.86 34.29 17.05
C SER A 57 -4.20 34.86 17.51
N SER A 58 -5.30 34.51 16.84
CA SER A 58 -6.67 34.98 17.15
C SER A 58 -7.43 34.08 18.14
N LEU A 59 -6.84 32.94 18.54
CA LEU A 59 -7.43 32.01 19.50
C LEU A 59 -7.21 32.46 20.94
N SER A 60 -8.11 32.06 21.85
CA SER A 60 -7.96 32.36 23.28
C SER A 60 -6.65 31.75 23.82
N PRO A 61 -6.01 32.38 24.83
CA PRO A 61 -4.74 31.91 25.39
C PRO A 61 -4.80 30.46 25.90
N GLU A 62 -5.97 29.99 26.34
CA GLU A 62 -6.21 28.60 26.74
C GLU A 62 -6.07 27.62 25.56
N LYS A 63 -6.61 27.95 24.39
CA LYS A 63 -6.51 27.10 23.18
C LYS A 63 -5.13 27.12 22.55
N GLN A 64 -4.39 28.21 22.72
CA GLN A 64 -2.99 28.29 22.31
C GLN A 64 -2.09 27.41 23.18
N GLN A 65 -2.38 27.32 24.48
CA GLN A 65 -1.68 26.39 25.39
C GLN A 65 -2.04 24.92 25.10
N GLU A 66 -3.27 24.62 24.71
CA GLU A 66 -3.70 23.28 24.32
C GLU A 66 -3.03 22.82 23.01
N LEU A 67 -2.92 23.71 22.01
CA LEU A 67 -2.19 23.40 20.78
C LEU A 67 -0.67 23.28 21.01
N ALA A 68 -0.11 24.10 21.90
CA ALA A 68 1.28 23.99 22.30
C ALA A 68 1.56 22.65 23.01
N SER A 69 0.71 22.22 23.94
CA SER A 69 0.86 20.96 24.67
C SER A 69 0.66 19.73 23.78
N ILE A 70 -0.23 19.79 22.78
CA ILE A 70 -0.38 18.74 21.76
C ILE A 70 0.87 18.68 20.87
N SER A 71 1.42 19.83 20.46
CA SER A 71 2.65 19.86 19.66
C SER A 71 3.88 19.33 20.41
N GLU A 72 3.92 19.54 21.72
CA GLU A 72 4.98 19.08 22.61
C GLU A 72 4.83 17.59 22.94
N ALA A 73 3.59 17.10 23.08
CA ALA A 73 3.27 15.68 23.17
C ALA A 73 3.64 14.91 21.88
N LEU A 74 3.40 15.49 20.70
CA LEU A 74 3.80 14.91 19.42
C LEU A 74 5.33 14.85 19.26
N LYS A 75 6.06 15.86 19.74
CA LYS A 75 7.54 15.82 19.82
C LYS A 75 8.05 14.80 20.82
N ALA A 76 7.31 14.55 21.91
CA ALA A 76 7.65 13.51 22.89
C ALA A 76 7.42 12.09 22.35
N VAL A 77 6.41 11.87 21.50
CA VAL A 77 6.17 10.59 20.80
C VAL A 77 7.25 10.30 19.75
N GLN A 78 7.86 11.34 19.17
CA GLN A 78 9.05 11.24 18.30
C GLN A 78 10.38 11.24 19.06
N GLY A 79 10.33 11.35 20.39
CA GLY A 79 11.49 11.40 21.29
C GLY A 79 12.01 10.03 21.74
N PRO A 80 13.02 9.98 22.63
CA PRO A 80 13.89 8.83 22.92
C PRO A 80 13.21 7.60 23.58
N GLY A 81 11.87 7.53 23.63
CA GLY A 81 11.12 6.35 24.08
C GLY A 81 11.34 5.11 23.19
N LEU A 82 11.60 5.31 21.89
CA LEU A 82 12.00 4.22 20.97
C LEU A 82 13.37 3.62 21.30
N SER A 83 14.28 4.42 21.88
CA SER A 83 15.58 3.94 22.37
C SER A 83 15.49 3.22 23.72
N ALA A 84 14.46 3.48 24.54
CA ALA A 84 14.24 2.77 25.79
C ALA A 84 13.62 1.38 25.58
N PHE A 85 12.74 1.21 24.58
CA PHE A 85 12.19 -0.10 24.19
C PHE A 85 13.26 -1.08 23.67
N LEU A 86 14.36 -0.57 23.10
CA LEU A 86 15.49 -1.37 22.59
C LEU A 86 16.42 -1.93 23.68
N LYS A 87 16.22 -1.59 24.96
CA LYS A 87 17.01 -2.09 26.09
C LYS A 87 16.16 -2.89 27.08
N GLY A 88 15.71 -4.06 26.60
CA GLY A 88 15.46 -5.22 27.45
C GLY A 88 14.02 -5.43 27.89
N GLN A 89 13.42 -6.52 27.40
CA GLN A 89 12.98 -7.65 28.23
C GLN A 89 12.39 -8.77 27.36
N ALA A 90 12.93 -9.97 27.58
CA ALA A 90 12.20 -11.24 27.55
C ALA A 90 12.56 -11.95 28.86
N PRO A 91 11.81 -12.96 29.36
CA PRO A 91 10.59 -13.56 28.81
C PRO A 91 9.43 -13.62 29.83
N ALA A 92 8.22 -13.93 29.36
CA ALA A 92 7.24 -14.63 30.18
C ALA A 92 6.52 -15.66 29.29
N GLU A 93 6.82 -16.93 29.54
CA GLU A 93 5.94 -18.04 29.20
C GLU A 93 4.68 -17.93 30.07
N ASP A 94 3.49 -18.13 29.50
CA ASP A 94 2.41 -18.70 30.30
C ASP A 94 1.53 -19.63 29.47
N LYS A 95 1.21 -20.76 30.10
CA LYS A 95 0.30 -21.80 29.63
C LYS A 95 -1.09 -21.48 30.15
N SER A 96 -2.12 -21.55 29.31
CA SER A 96 -3.39 -22.15 29.75
C SER A 96 -4.25 -22.53 28.56
N ALA A 97 -4.87 -23.69 28.67
CA ALA A 97 -5.83 -24.27 27.74
C ALA A 97 -7.26 -24.14 28.28
N ASP A 98 -8.21 -24.17 27.34
CA ASP A 98 -9.62 -24.61 27.43
C ASP A 98 -10.59 -23.99 28.46
N ALA A 99 -11.67 -23.38 27.93
CA ALA A 99 -13.04 -23.84 28.17
C ALA A 99 -14.05 -23.11 27.26
N ALA A 100 -14.72 -23.87 26.40
CA ALA A 100 -15.95 -23.47 25.71
C ALA A 100 -17.19 -23.79 26.56
N LYS A 101 -18.25 -22.96 26.52
CA LYS A 101 -19.65 -23.33 26.21
C LYS A 101 -20.74 -22.28 26.53
N ASP A 102 -21.66 -22.15 25.56
CA ASP A 102 -23.12 -21.82 25.59
C ASP A 102 -23.54 -20.40 26.06
N ALA A 103 -24.45 -19.61 25.46
CA ALA A 103 -25.31 -19.48 24.24
C ALA A 103 -26.14 -18.15 24.44
N PRO A 104 -27.20 -17.72 23.68
CA PRO A 104 -27.71 -17.89 22.31
C PRO A 104 -27.92 -16.50 21.58
N PRO A 105 -28.62 -16.35 20.43
CA PRO A 105 -28.27 -15.36 19.39
C PRO A 105 -28.87 -13.97 19.61
N GLU A 106 -28.06 -12.94 19.42
CA GLU A 106 -28.53 -11.55 19.34
C GLU A 106 -28.28 -10.98 17.94
N GLN A 107 -29.24 -10.19 17.49
CA GLN A 107 -29.52 -9.87 16.09
C GLN A 107 -28.36 -9.12 15.42
N ALA A 108 -28.04 -9.55 14.20
CA ALA A 108 -27.09 -8.90 13.32
C ALA A 108 -27.51 -7.44 13.05
N SER A 109 -26.84 -6.50 13.74
CA SER A 109 -26.81 -5.10 13.35
C SER A 109 -25.92 -4.98 12.11
N GLN A 110 -26.53 -4.58 11.00
CA GLN A 110 -25.87 -4.37 9.72
C GLN A 110 -25.09 -3.05 9.69
N THR A 111 -23.87 -3.05 10.22
CA THR A 111 -22.87 -1.99 9.94
C THR A 111 -21.47 -2.59 10.04
N GLY A 112 -20.71 -2.57 8.94
CA GLY A 112 -19.29 -2.96 8.94
C GLY A 112 -18.94 -4.31 8.29
N ALA A 113 -19.74 -4.81 7.35
CA ALA A 113 -19.32 -5.99 6.58
C ALA A 113 -18.02 -5.66 5.81
N LEU A 114 -16.91 -6.21 6.29
CA LEU A 114 -15.64 -6.24 5.56
C LEU A 114 -15.93 -6.79 4.16
N ASN A 115 -15.50 -6.09 3.11
CA ASN A 115 -15.71 -6.59 1.76
C ASN A 115 -15.03 -7.96 1.65
N GLU A 116 -15.68 -8.94 1.00
CA GLU A 116 -15.08 -10.25 0.73
C GLU A 116 -13.78 -10.14 -0.10
N ARG A 117 -13.52 -8.96 -0.70
CA ARG A 117 -12.33 -8.63 -1.47
C ARG A 117 -11.68 -7.35 -0.98
N CYS A 118 -10.38 -7.41 -0.72
CA CYS A 118 -9.57 -6.24 -0.44
C CYS A 118 -9.55 -5.29 -1.66
N ARG A 119 -9.97 -4.02 -1.46
CA ARG A 119 -10.02 -3.00 -2.53
C ARG A 119 -8.63 -2.64 -3.11
N ARG A 120 -7.55 -2.97 -2.41
CA ARG A 120 -6.18 -2.59 -2.79
C ARG A 120 -5.44 -3.61 -3.65
N CYS A 121 -5.73 -4.89 -3.47
CA CYS A 121 -5.04 -5.98 -4.20
C CYS A 121 -5.98 -7.03 -4.78
N GLY A 122 -7.30 -6.92 -4.55
CA GLY A 122 -8.28 -7.92 -5.01
C GLY A 122 -8.20 -9.26 -4.27
N TRP A 123 -7.44 -9.34 -3.18
CA TRP A 123 -7.31 -10.54 -2.36
C TRP A 123 -8.66 -10.94 -1.77
N HIS A 124 -8.98 -12.23 -1.82
CA HIS A 124 -10.17 -12.81 -1.21
C HIS A 124 -9.74 -13.68 -0.01
N GLY A 125 -10.27 -13.37 1.17
CA GLY A 125 -10.00 -14.11 2.40
C GLY A 125 -9.91 -13.18 3.62
N PRO A 126 -10.05 -13.71 4.84
CA PRO A 126 -9.93 -12.90 6.04
C PRO A 126 -8.57 -12.21 6.07
N TYR A 127 -8.54 -10.95 6.49
CA TYR A 127 -7.29 -10.28 6.79
C TYR A 127 -6.57 -11.10 7.86
N ALA A 128 -5.43 -11.70 7.52
CA ALA A 128 -4.65 -12.52 8.44
C ALA A 128 -3.92 -11.67 9.52
N ILE A 129 -4.36 -10.44 9.72
CA ILE A 129 -3.78 -9.46 10.64
C ILE A 129 -4.90 -8.59 11.19
N GLU A 130 -4.90 -8.44 12.51
CA GLU A 130 -5.74 -7.49 13.20
C GLU A 130 -4.99 -6.16 13.33
N ALA A 131 -5.72 -5.06 13.14
CA ALA A 131 -5.19 -3.72 13.36
C ALA A 131 -5.12 -3.43 14.86
N THR A 132 -3.92 -3.15 15.38
CA THR A 132 -3.77 -2.69 16.75
C THR A 132 -4.25 -1.23 16.89
N GLU A 133 -4.59 -0.79 18.10
CA GLU A 133 -4.91 0.62 18.36
C GLU A 133 -3.77 1.56 17.94
N GLN A 134 -2.52 1.13 18.12
CA GLN A 134 -1.36 1.88 17.66
C GLN A 134 -1.31 1.97 16.13
N ASP A 135 -1.73 0.94 15.40
CA ASP A 135 -1.81 0.96 13.94
C ASP A 135 -2.86 1.94 13.45
N LYS A 136 -4.04 1.94 14.08
CA LYS A 136 -5.13 2.88 13.78
C LYS A 136 -4.67 4.32 13.98
N LEU A 137 -4.07 4.62 15.14
CA LEU A 137 -3.55 5.96 15.45
C LEU A 137 -2.45 6.40 14.48
N ALA A 138 -1.47 5.53 14.21
CA ALA A 138 -0.39 5.83 13.29
C ALA A 138 -0.88 6.01 11.85
N PHE A 139 -1.89 5.24 11.44
CA PHE A 139 -2.50 5.36 10.12
C PHE A 139 -3.27 6.67 9.96
N VAL A 140 -4.14 7.03 10.92
CA VAL A 140 -4.87 8.29 10.90
C VAL A 140 -3.91 9.48 10.93
N ALA A 141 -2.87 9.43 11.77
CA ALA A 141 -1.85 10.46 11.81
C ALA A 141 -1.12 10.63 10.46
N ALA A 142 -0.87 9.53 9.74
CA ALA A 142 -0.25 9.58 8.42
C ALA A 142 -1.20 10.07 7.32
N VAL A 143 -2.50 9.73 7.39
CA VAL A 143 -3.49 10.16 6.41
C VAL A 143 -3.86 11.64 6.59
N CYS A 144 -3.97 12.11 7.83
CA CYS A 144 -4.36 13.49 8.14
C CYS A 144 -3.17 14.46 8.27
N GLY A 145 -1.97 13.94 8.45
CA GLY A 145 -0.75 14.72 8.63
C GLY A 145 0.17 14.68 7.40
N GLU A 146 1.36 15.25 7.57
CA GLU A 146 2.45 15.11 6.59
C GLU A 146 3.25 13.84 6.94
N GLY A 147 3.14 12.80 6.11
CA GLY A 147 3.94 11.60 6.27
C GLY A 147 3.35 10.37 5.60
N ARG A 148 4.06 9.25 5.73
CA ARG A 148 3.63 7.94 5.26
C ARG A 148 3.35 7.04 6.45
N PHE A 149 2.32 6.20 6.34
CA PHE A 149 2.07 5.20 7.37
C PHE A 149 3.18 4.15 7.30
N ILE A 150 3.90 3.95 8.40
CA ILE A 150 5.01 3.01 8.49
C ILE A 150 4.69 1.93 9.53
N LYS A 151 4.83 0.66 9.13
CA LYS A 151 4.67 -0.49 10.03
C LYS A 151 5.89 -1.39 10.00
N ALA A 152 6.38 -1.74 11.18
CA ALA A 152 7.46 -2.70 11.38
C ALA A 152 6.92 -4.10 11.65
N PHE A 153 7.59 -5.11 11.09
CA PHE A 153 7.32 -6.52 11.28
C PHE A 153 8.60 -7.24 11.68
N GLU A 154 8.50 -8.10 12.67
CA GLU A 154 9.61 -8.96 13.08
C GLU A 154 9.60 -10.28 12.31
N ALA A 155 10.80 -10.76 12.00
CA ALA A 155 11.06 -12.04 11.38
C ALA A 155 12.19 -12.76 12.12
N TYR A 156 12.21 -14.10 12.01
CA TYR A 156 13.24 -14.95 12.60
C TYR A 156 13.42 -14.72 14.12
N GLY A 157 12.32 -14.56 14.86
CA GLY A 157 12.36 -14.32 16.31
C GLY A 157 13.05 -13.00 16.68
N GLY A 158 12.68 -11.90 16.01
CA GLY A 158 13.25 -10.57 16.24
C GLY A 158 14.66 -10.37 15.68
N LYS A 159 15.25 -11.38 15.02
CA LYS A 159 16.60 -11.25 14.42
C LYS A 159 16.64 -10.40 13.16
N LEU A 160 15.48 -10.14 12.56
CA LEU A 160 15.31 -9.26 11.43
C LEU A 160 14.03 -8.47 11.62
N VAL A 161 14.11 -7.14 11.55
CA VAL A 161 12.93 -6.27 11.54
C VAL A 161 12.84 -5.61 10.17
N ILE A 162 11.70 -5.76 9.50
CA ILE A 162 11.44 -5.14 8.20
C ILE A 162 10.30 -4.14 8.39
N SER A 163 10.51 -2.89 8.00
CA SER A 163 9.44 -1.89 8.02
C SER A 163 9.04 -1.51 6.61
N PHE A 164 7.74 -1.36 6.42
CA PHE A 164 7.15 -0.90 5.17
C PHE A 164 6.44 0.43 5.38
N ARG A 165 6.42 1.24 4.32
CA ARG A 165 5.68 2.50 4.23
C ARG A 165 4.57 2.41 3.20
N THR A 166 3.51 3.17 3.37
CA THR A 166 2.53 3.39 2.29
C THR A 166 3.19 4.12 1.13
N LEU A 167 2.81 3.74 -0.09
CA LEU A 167 3.21 4.45 -1.29
C LEU A 167 2.37 5.71 -1.48
N GLU A 168 2.98 6.73 -2.06
CA GLU A 168 2.25 7.86 -2.64
C GLU A 168 1.55 7.47 -3.94
N THR A 169 0.58 8.27 -4.37
CA THR A 169 -0.23 8.00 -5.56
C THR A 169 0.64 7.83 -6.80
N ASP A 170 1.62 8.71 -7.01
CA ASP A 170 2.51 8.63 -8.17
C ASP A 170 3.37 7.35 -8.16
N GLU A 171 3.90 6.95 -7.00
CA GLU A 171 4.70 5.73 -6.86
C GLU A 171 3.89 4.46 -7.17
N ALA A 172 2.63 4.43 -6.72
CA ALA A 172 1.71 3.33 -7.01
C ALA A 172 1.37 3.26 -8.51
N ASP A 173 1.16 4.42 -9.14
CA ASP A 173 0.98 4.55 -10.58
C ASP A 173 2.19 4.06 -11.36
N TRP A 174 3.41 4.43 -10.95
CA TRP A 174 4.64 3.99 -11.60
C TRP A 174 4.85 2.48 -11.52
N CYS A 175 4.49 1.85 -10.40
CA CYS A 175 4.53 0.39 -10.26
C CYS A 175 3.57 -0.28 -11.25
N SER A 176 2.35 0.25 -11.39
CA SER A 176 1.33 -0.28 -12.32
C SER A 176 1.80 -0.15 -13.77
N ARG A 177 2.31 1.03 -14.14
CA ARG A 177 2.83 1.30 -15.48
C ARG A 177 4.03 0.41 -15.80
N ARG A 178 4.96 0.22 -14.86
CA ARG A 178 6.12 -0.66 -15.09
C ARG A 178 5.72 -2.13 -15.24
N ALA A 179 4.82 -2.62 -14.40
CA ALA A 179 4.32 -3.99 -14.53
C ALA A 179 3.62 -4.22 -15.87
N TYR A 180 2.86 -3.24 -16.36
CA TYR A 180 2.24 -3.29 -17.68
C TYR A 180 3.27 -3.23 -18.82
N LYS A 181 4.33 -2.43 -18.67
CA LYS A 181 5.44 -2.41 -19.63
C LYS A 181 6.15 -3.76 -19.71
N ASP A 182 6.33 -4.46 -18.59
CA ASP A 182 6.92 -5.80 -18.61
C ASP A 182 6.11 -6.81 -19.43
N VAL A 183 4.79 -6.66 -19.48
CA VAL A 183 3.94 -7.47 -20.37
C VAL A 183 4.23 -7.15 -21.83
N LYS A 184 4.31 -5.86 -22.17
CA LYS A 184 4.66 -5.41 -23.53
C LYS A 184 6.07 -5.85 -23.96
N ASP A 185 7.01 -5.85 -23.03
CA ASP A 185 8.40 -6.26 -23.26
C ASP A 185 8.57 -7.79 -23.28
N GLY A 186 7.48 -8.57 -23.10
CA GLY A 186 7.52 -10.04 -23.08
C GLY A 186 8.19 -10.64 -21.83
N LEU A 187 8.41 -9.83 -20.80
CA LEU A 187 9.04 -10.20 -19.55
C LEU A 187 8.04 -10.77 -18.51
N ALA A 188 6.76 -10.48 -18.68
CA ALA A 188 5.65 -11.09 -17.96
C ALA A 188 4.65 -11.63 -18.99
N VAL A 189 4.48 -12.96 -19.03
CA VAL A 189 3.67 -13.61 -20.07
C VAL A 189 2.28 -13.94 -19.54
N THR A 190 2.20 -14.36 -18.27
CA THR A 190 0.95 -14.75 -17.63
C THR A 190 0.39 -13.64 -16.73
N TYR A 191 -0.87 -13.77 -16.33
CA TYR A 191 -1.47 -12.88 -15.33
C TYR A 191 -0.76 -12.99 -13.98
N GLU A 192 -0.34 -14.20 -13.63
CA GLU A 192 0.46 -14.49 -12.44
C GLU A 192 1.81 -13.78 -12.48
N ASP A 193 2.48 -13.78 -13.64
CA ASP A 193 3.74 -13.05 -13.81
C ASP A 193 3.55 -11.55 -13.59
N PHE A 194 2.50 -10.97 -14.18
CA PHE A 194 2.14 -9.57 -13.98
C PHE A 194 1.90 -9.27 -12.49
N GLY A 195 1.06 -10.07 -11.83
CA GLY A 195 0.75 -9.89 -10.41
C GLY A 195 2.00 -10.00 -9.53
N MET A 196 2.87 -10.97 -9.82
CA MET A 196 4.13 -11.12 -9.10
C MET A 196 5.04 -9.90 -9.27
N ARG A 197 5.20 -9.40 -10.50
CA ARG A 197 6.04 -8.22 -10.74
C ARG A 197 5.48 -6.96 -10.12
N PHE A 198 4.18 -6.76 -10.23
CA PHE A 198 3.49 -5.64 -9.61
C PHE A 198 3.69 -5.60 -8.09
N VAL A 199 3.55 -6.74 -7.42
CA VAL A 199 3.82 -6.86 -5.97
C VAL A 199 5.30 -6.60 -5.67
N ASP A 200 6.23 -7.12 -6.47
CA ASP A 200 7.67 -6.89 -6.27
C ASP A 200 8.04 -5.40 -6.39
N TYR A 201 7.48 -4.68 -7.36
CA TYR A 201 7.69 -3.23 -7.50
C TYR A 201 7.12 -2.47 -6.32
N LYS A 202 5.87 -2.76 -5.93
CA LYS A 202 5.25 -2.12 -4.77
C LYS A 202 6.05 -2.38 -3.51
N MET A 203 6.48 -3.62 -3.28
CA MET A 203 7.31 -3.96 -2.13
C MET A 203 8.62 -3.19 -2.13
N ALA A 204 9.31 -3.12 -3.27
CA ALA A 204 10.58 -2.41 -3.40
C ALA A 204 10.46 -0.93 -3.03
N LEU A 205 9.41 -0.25 -3.49
CA LEU A 205 9.18 1.16 -3.15
C LEU A 205 8.65 1.35 -1.72
N SER A 206 7.98 0.32 -1.18
CA SER A 206 7.41 0.34 0.17
C SER A 206 8.44 0.01 1.25
N LEU A 207 9.61 -0.52 0.91
CA LEU A 207 10.64 -0.85 1.90
C LEU A 207 11.20 0.43 2.53
N GLU A 208 10.88 0.64 3.81
CA GLU A 208 11.35 1.79 4.57
C GLU A 208 12.70 1.49 5.22
N ARG A 209 12.80 0.36 5.93
CA ARG A 209 14.05 -0.08 6.56
C ARG A 209 14.11 -1.58 6.79
N VAL A 210 15.33 -2.10 6.83
CA VAL A 210 15.63 -3.48 7.22
C VAL A 210 16.71 -3.47 8.30
N VAL A 211 16.41 -4.03 9.46
CA VAL A 211 17.28 -4.00 10.64
C VAL A 211 17.65 -5.43 11.08
N PRO A 212 18.86 -5.90 10.77
CA PRO A 212 19.37 -7.18 11.28
C PRO A 212 19.87 -7.04 12.73
N SER A 213 19.66 -8.05 13.58
CA SER A 213 20.00 -8.05 15.03
C SER A 213 21.50 -7.93 15.36
N GLY A 214 22.39 -7.89 14.37
CA GLY A 214 23.84 -7.78 14.58
C GLY A 214 24.55 -6.99 13.50
N GLY A 215 23.83 -6.16 12.75
CA GLY A 215 24.39 -5.35 11.67
C GLY A 215 23.75 -3.97 11.59
N PRO A 216 24.29 -3.08 10.74
CA PRO A 216 23.72 -1.76 10.56
C PRO A 216 22.33 -1.84 9.92
N PRO A 217 21.41 -0.92 10.26
CA PRO A 217 20.13 -0.82 9.58
C PRO A 217 20.33 -0.38 8.13
N LEU A 218 19.60 -1.00 7.20
CA LEU A 218 19.44 -0.49 5.85
C LEU A 218 18.27 0.49 5.85
N LEU A 219 18.55 1.76 5.61
CA LEU A 219 17.55 2.83 5.49
C LEU A 219 17.19 2.97 4.01
N LEU A 220 16.11 2.33 3.58
CA LEU A 220 15.76 2.20 2.17
C LEU A 220 14.76 3.24 1.70
N GLY A 221 13.93 3.78 2.60
CA GLY A 221 12.89 4.77 2.28
C GLY A 221 13.48 6.02 1.67
N LYS A 222 14.28 6.76 2.44
CA LYS A 222 14.97 7.97 1.96
C LYS A 222 15.83 7.72 0.72
N GLU A 223 16.57 6.61 0.68
CA GLU A 223 17.35 6.27 -0.51
C GLU A 223 16.48 6.05 -1.76
N THR A 224 15.25 5.57 -1.57
CA THR A 224 14.28 5.38 -2.65
C THR A 224 13.70 6.73 -3.08
N ASP A 225 13.36 7.60 -2.14
CA ASP A 225 12.87 8.96 -2.44
C ASP A 225 13.93 9.75 -3.24
N ASP A 226 15.16 9.83 -2.71
CA ASP A 226 16.29 10.48 -3.36
C ASP A 226 16.57 9.89 -4.75
N PHE A 227 16.33 8.59 -4.94
CA PHE A 227 16.52 7.93 -6.23
C PHE A 227 15.40 8.29 -7.20
N LEU A 228 14.14 8.26 -6.76
CA LEU A 228 12.99 8.59 -7.60
C LEU A 228 13.04 10.06 -8.01
N GLU A 229 13.30 10.99 -7.10
CA GLU A 229 13.45 12.41 -7.43
C GLU A 229 14.49 12.67 -8.52
N LYS A 230 15.63 11.98 -8.46
CA LYS A 230 16.71 12.12 -9.45
C LYS A 230 16.39 11.48 -10.81
N ASN A 231 15.51 10.47 -10.85
CA ASN A 231 15.32 9.61 -12.02
C ASN A 231 13.90 9.63 -12.59
N ALA A 232 12.95 10.34 -11.97
CA ALA A 232 11.54 10.40 -12.39
C ALA A 232 11.17 11.72 -13.09
N THR A 233 12.14 12.47 -13.61
CA THR A 233 11.94 13.85 -14.10
C THR A 233 11.27 13.96 -15.48
N GLY A 234 11.10 12.86 -16.23
CA GLY A 234 10.46 12.84 -17.54
C GLY A 234 9.15 12.02 -17.60
N ILE A 235 8.27 12.34 -18.56
CA ILE A 235 7.11 11.50 -18.88
C ILE A 235 7.61 10.16 -19.46
N GLY A 236 7.47 9.06 -18.72
CA GLY A 236 7.83 7.69 -19.14
C GLY A 236 9.17 7.15 -18.59
N GLU A 237 9.99 7.99 -17.96
CA GLU A 237 11.20 7.58 -17.23
C GLU A 237 10.96 6.90 -15.86
N PRO A 238 9.88 7.20 -15.11
CA PRO A 238 9.65 6.61 -13.80
C PRO A 238 9.57 5.08 -13.82
N GLU A 239 9.09 4.49 -14.92
CA GLU A 239 8.98 3.03 -15.05
C GLU A 239 10.36 2.36 -15.00
N ILE A 240 11.34 2.91 -15.73
CA ILE A 240 12.71 2.41 -15.74
C ILE A 240 13.36 2.62 -14.37
N ALA A 241 13.08 3.76 -13.73
CA ALA A 241 13.54 4.02 -12.37
C ALA A 241 13.03 2.94 -11.40
N VAL A 242 11.73 2.61 -11.42
CA VAL A 242 11.15 1.55 -10.57
C VAL A 242 11.82 0.20 -10.82
N PHE A 243 12.02 -0.19 -12.08
CA PHE A 243 12.73 -1.43 -12.43
C PHE A 243 14.16 -1.46 -11.87
N ASN A 244 14.91 -0.39 -12.10
CA ASN A 244 16.29 -0.26 -11.62
C ASN A 244 16.36 -0.26 -10.10
N ARG A 245 15.40 0.37 -9.41
CA ARG A 245 15.36 0.41 -7.96
C ARG A 245 15.14 -0.97 -7.37
N LEU A 246 14.20 -1.75 -7.91
CA LEU A 246 14.00 -3.15 -7.52
C LEU A 246 15.31 -3.95 -7.65
N ALA A 247 16.00 -3.82 -8.80
CA ALA A 247 17.26 -4.51 -9.04
C ALA A 247 18.38 -4.09 -8.08
N GLN A 248 18.44 -2.81 -7.67
CA GLN A 248 19.40 -2.33 -6.67
C GLN A 248 19.09 -2.89 -5.28
N ILE A 249 17.82 -2.87 -4.86
CA ILE A 249 17.41 -3.38 -3.54
C ILE A 249 17.69 -4.88 -3.42
N LYS A 250 17.41 -5.67 -4.47
CA LYS A 250 17.73 -7.12 -4.51
C LYS A 250 19.23 -7.43 -4.41
N LYS A 251 20.12 -6.45 -4.56
CA LYS A 251 21.57 -6.64 -4.37
C LYS A 251 22.05 -6.30 -2.95
N LYS A 252 21.22 -5.66 -2.12
CA LYS A 252 21.59 -5.24 -0.76
C LYS A 252 21.39 -6.39 0.23
N ALA A 253 22.40 -6.68 1.06
CA ALA A 253 22.22 -7.63 2.16
C ALA A 253 21.30 -7.04 3.25
N PRO A 254 20.44 -7.83 3.91
CA PRO A 254 20.22 -9.26 3.71
C PRO A 254 19.19 -9.61 2.62
N LEU A 255 18.60 -8.60 1.94
CA LEU A 255 17.57 -8.78 0.90
C LEU A 255 18.09 -9.50 -0.36
N ASN A 256 19.40 -9.57 -0.55
CA ASN A 256 20.04 -10.34 -1.62
C ASN A 256 19.93 -11.87 -1.45
N LYS A 257 19.43 -12.35 -0.31
CA LYS A 257 19.17 -13.77 -0.08
C LYS A 257 17.71 -14.09 -0.43
N GLU A 258 17.50 -15.11 -1.26
CA GLU A 258 16.17 -15.53 -1.73
C GLU A 258 15.19 -15.82 -0.59
N ASN A 259 15.64 -16.50 0.47
CA ASN A 259 14.80 -16.79 1.63
C ASN A 259 14.36 -15.52 2.38
N VAL A 260 15.24 -14.52 2.47
CA VAL A 260 14.92 -13.23 3.11
C VAL A 260 13.95 -12.44 2.23
N TRP A 261 14.16 -12.42 0.91
CA TRP A 261 13.25 -11.79 -0.04
C TRP A 261 11.83 -12.40 0.04
N ARG A 262 11.74 -13.72 0.09
CA ARG A 262 10.47 -14.44 0.24
C ARG A 262 9.75 -14.11 1.54
N VAL A 263 10.49 -14.01 2.65
CA VAL A 263 9.92 -13.59 3.94
C VAL A 263 9.46 -12.14 3.89
N ALA A 264 10.26 -11.24 3.31
CA ALA A 264 9.87 -9.84 3.12
C ALA A 264 8.57 -9.74 2.32
N ARG A 265 8.41 -10.53 1.26
CA ARG A 265 7.19 -10.58 0.45
C ARG A 265 5.96 -10.99 1.25
N LYS A 266 6.06 -12.07 2.03
CA LYS A 266 4.98 -12.51 2.92
C LYS A 266 4.59 -11.43 3.94
N LEU A 267 5.57 -10.73 4.51
CA LEU A 267 5.32 -9.63 5.45
C LEU A 267 4.72 -8.41 4.74
N PHE A 268 5.11 -8.16 3.49
CA PHE A 268 4.53 -7.12 2.67
C PHE A 268 3.07 -7.41 2.32
N ASP A 269 2.72 -8.67 2.02
CA ASP A 269 1.32 -9.06 1.81
C ASP A 269 0.48 -8.80 3.09
N ARG A 270 1.04 -9.08 4.27
CA ARG A 270 0.40 -8.72 5.56
C ARG A 270 0.25 -7.21 5.73
N PHE A 271 1.25 -6.42 5.33
CA PHE A 271 1.18 -4.96 5.35
C PHE A 271 0.09 -4.42 4.41
N LEU A 272 -0.03 -4.96 3.19
CA LEU A 272 -1.11 -4.62 2.27
C LEU A 272 -2.48 -5.00 2.84
N GLY A 273 -2.58 -6.15 3.51
CA GLY A 273 -3.80 -6.54 4.21
C GLY A 273 -4.17 -5.57 5.34
N LEU A 274 -3.22 -5.21 6.19
CA LEU A 274 -3.44 -4.25 7.28
C LEU A 274 -3.90 -2.88 6.76
N THR A 275 -3.22 -2.35 5.73
CA THR A 275 -3.61 -1.07 5.13
C THR A 275 -4.99 -1.13 4.48
N GLY A 276 -5.31 -2.22 3.78
CA GLY A 276 -6.66 -2.44 3.24
C GLY A 276 -7.74 -2.50 4.32
N LEU A 277 -7.49 -3.20 5.44
CA LEU A 277 -8.39 -3.26 6.58
C LEU A 277 -8.63 -1.87 7.19
N LEU A 278 -7.57 -1.09 7.37
CA LEU A 278 -7.65 0.28 7.92
C LEU A 278 -8.41 1.23 6.97
N GLU A 279 -8.19 1.11 5.66
CA GLU A 279 -8.92 1.85 4.63
C GLU A 279 -10.41 1.48 4.62
N GLU A 280 -10.74 0.19 4.71
CA GLU A 280 -12.15 -0.27 4.72
C GLU A 280 -12.92 0.18 5.96
N ARG A 281 -12.25 0.29 7.09
CA ARG A 281 -12.85 0.80 8.33
C ARG A 281 -12.83 2.33 8.43
N SER A 282 -12.27 3.06 7.45
CA SER A 282 -12.13 4.52 7.55
C SER A 282 -13.46 5.28 7.66
N GLU A 283 -14.55 4.68 7.19
CA GLU A 283 -15.92 5.23 7.28
C GLU A 283 -16.69 4.72 8.52
N ASP A 284 -16.10 3.81 9.29
CA ASP A 284 -16.70 3.21 10.47
C ASP A 284 -16.72 4.23 11.63
N PRO A 285 -17.90 4.62 12.17
CA PRO A 285 -17.98 5.47 13.35
C PRO A 285 -17.24 4.87 14.55
N ASP A 286 -17.11 3.54 14.57
CA ASP A 286 -16.46 2.73 15.58
C ASP A 286 -15.02 2.34 15.19
N PHE A 287 -14.35 3.14 14.35
CA PHE A 287 -12.97 2.88 13.91
C PHE A 287 -12.01 2.59 15.07
N PHE A 288 -12.09 3.38 16.15
CA PHE A 288 -11.28 3.20 17.37
C PHE A 288 -11.89 2.22 18.37
N SER A 289 -13.13 1.78 18.15
CA SER A 289 -13.73 0.77 19.01
C SER A 289 -13.10 -0.60 18.69
N PRO A 290 -12.85 -1.44 19.71
CA PRO A 290 -12.49 -2.83 19.47
C PRO A 290 -13.58 -3.48 18.60
N ALA A 291 -13.18 -4.29 17.62
CA ALA A 291 -14.17 -5.02 16.84
C ALA A 291 -15.02 -5.84 17.82
N ALA A 292 -16.34 -5.67 17.79
CA ALA A 292 -17.22 -6.51 18.58
C ALA A 292 -17.09 -7.94 18.03
N ASP A 293 -16.64 -8.86 18.89
CA ASP A 293 -16.47 -10.29 18.60
C ASP A 293 -17.78 -10.96 18.18
#